data_AF-A0A7S9LRS7-F1
#
_entry.id   AF-A0A7S9LRS7-F1
#
_cell.length_a   1.000
_cell.length_b   1.000
_cell.length_c   1.000
_cell.angle_alpha   90.00
_cell.angle_beta   90.00
_cell.angle_gamma   90.00
#
_symmetry.space_group_name_H-M   'P 1'
#
loop_
_entity.id
_entity.type
_entity.pdbx_description
1 polymer ?
#
loop_
_entity_poly.entity_id
_entity_poly.type
_entity_poly.pdbx_seq_one_letter_code
_entity_poly.pdbx_strand_id
1 'polypeptide(L)'
;MQDQSNRVAAPAILIAEVEGAYWMLQGDRHLGAMLTGQAPFPTPVCCLRFASSFEFAATLEGISPAELWSIHPAVVARLERAGDLAFVTLDDAD
;
A
#
# COMPACT_ATOMS: atom_id res chain seq x y z
N MET A 1 5.61 -33.31 -12.02
CA MET A 1 5.40 -32.02 -12.70
C MET A 1 4.52 -31.20 -11.76
N GLN A 2 5.08 -30.67 -10.66
CA GLN A 2 5.62 -29.31 -10.54
C GLN A 2 4.65 -28.24 -11.06
N ASP A 3 3.88 -27.65 -10.14
CA ASP A 3 3.51 -26.23 -10.20
C ASP A 3 3.38 -25.73 -8.75
N GLN A 4 4.50 -25.25 -8.21
CA GLN A 4 4.53 -24.45 -7.00
C GLN A 4 4.08 -23.04 -7.38
N SER A 5 2.77 -22.84 -7.60
CA SER A 5 2.20 -21.51 -7.60
C SER A 5 2.22 -20.98 -6.16
N ASN A 6 3.40 -20.55 -5.70
CA ASN A 6 3.56 -19.66 -4.57
C ASN A 6 2.95 -18.30 -4.96
N ARG A 7 1.61 -18.25 -5.06
CA ARG A 7 0.87 -17.01 -5.17
C ARG A 7 1.13 -16.26 -3.87
N VAL A 8 2.06 -15.32 -3.89
CA VAL A 8 2.13 -14.25 -2.89
C VAL A 8 0.71 -13.70 -2.82
N ALA A 9 0.00 -13.98 -1.74
CA ALA A 9 -1.39 -13.55 -1.58
C ALA A 9 -1.40 -12.04 -1.72
N ALA A 10 -2.20 -11.51 -2.67
CA ALA A 10 -2.29 -10.07 -2.88
C ALA A 10 -2.61 -9.38 -1.54
N PRO A 11 -1.88 -8.31 -1.19
CA PRO A 11 -2.00 -7.70 0.13
C PRO A 11 -3.40 -7.12 0.34
N ALA A 12 -4.01 -7.38 1.49
CA ALA A 12 -5.39 -6.96 1.74
C ALA A 12 -5.54 -5.43 1.87
N ILE A 13 -4.48 -4.73 2.27
CA ILE A 13 -4.36 -3.28 2.20
C ILE A 13 -3.05 -2.95 1.49
N LEU A 14 -3.15 -2.07 0.50
CA LEU A 14 -2.03 -1.58 -0.29
C LEU A 14 -2.04 -0.06 -0.29
N ILE A 15 -0.93 0.55 0.12
CA ILE A 15 -0.68 1.97 0.01
C ILE A 15 0.52 2.22 -0.90
N ALA A 16 0.53 3.35 -1.59
CA ALA A 16 1.66 3.88 -2.34
C ALA A 16 2.31 5.01 -1.55
N GLU A 17 3.63 5.10 -1.61
CA GLU A 17 4.42 6.24 -1.20
C GLU A 17 5.12 6.82 -2.42
N VAL A 18 4.99 8.14 -2.60
CA VAL A 18 5.64 8.90 -3.66
C VAL A 18 6.06 10.24 -3.09
N GLU A 19 7.37 10.53 -3.10
CA GLU A 19 7.92 11.80 -2.64
C GLU A 19 7.43 12.21 -1.23
N GLY A 20 7.24 11.23 -0.33
CA GLY A 20 6.76 11.43 1.04
C GLY A 20 5.25 11.62 1.21
N ALA A 21 4.49 11.59 0.12
CA ALA A 21 3.03 11.55 0.14
C ALA A 21 2.53 10.10 -0.01
N TYR A 22 1.35 9.83 0.55
CA TYR A 22 0.80 8.47 0.61
C TYR A 22 -0.61 8.40 0.05
N TRP A 23 -0.90 7.34 -0.70
CA TRP A 23 -2.21 7.08 -1.29
C TRP A 23 -2.63 5.64 -1.05
N MET A 24 -3.92 5.38 -0.83
CA MET A 24 -4.44 4.03 -0.77
C MET A 24 -4.75 3.51 -2.17
N LEU A 25 -4.17 2.36 -2.52
CA LEU A 25 -4.42 1.64 -3.76
C LEU A 25 -5.45 0.53 -3.58
N GLN A 26 -5.47 -0.12 -2.41
CA GLN A 26 -6.39 -1.20 -2.10
C GLN A 26 -6.73 -1.21 -0.60
N GLY A 27 -7.96 -1.63 -0.28
CA GLY A 27 -8.40 -1.83 1.10
C GLY A 27 -9.21 -0.68 1.68
N ASP A 28 -9.92 0.08 0.84
CA ASP A 28 -10.82 1.18 1.23
C ASP A 28 -11.82 0.77 2.32
N ARG A 29 -12.31 -0.48 2.28
CA ARG A 29 -13.19 -1.05 3.32
C ARG A 29 -12.58 -1.06 4.73
N HIS A 30 -11.26 -1.03 4.84
CA HIS A 30 -10.52 -1.01 6.11
C HIS A 30 -9.95 0.37 6.42
N LEU A 31 -10.14 1.36 5.54
CA LEU A 31 -9.58 2.70 5.69
C LEU A 31 -9.96 3.34 7.03
N GLY A 32 -11.23 3.30 7.42
CA GLY A 32 -11.67 3.88 8.70
C GLY A 32 -10.99 3.25 9.92
N ALA A 33 -10.91 1.93 9.96
CA ALA A 33 -10.23 1.18 11.01
C ALA A 33 -8.71 1.46 11.03
N MET A 34 -8.10 1.48 9.84
CA MET A 34 -6.69 1.80 9.65
C MET A 34 -6.36 3.21 10.10
N LEU A 35 -7.17 4.22 9.75
CA LEU A 35 -6.96 5.62 10.13
C LEU A 35 -7.06 5.82 11.65
N THR A 36 -8.08 5.23 12.27
CA THR A 36 -8.35 5.32 13.72
C THR A 36 -7.46 4.42 14.58
N GLY A 37 -6.80 3.43 13.98
CA GLY A 37 -6.02 2.43 14.71
C GLY A 37 -6.87 1.48 15.52
N GLN A 38 -8.17 1.39 15.23
CA GLN A 38 -9.08 0.47 15.87
C GLN A 38 -9.08 -0.85 15.08
N ALA A 39 -8.68 -1.94 15.73
CA ALA A 39 -8.82 -3.27 15.17
C ALA A 39 -10.31 -3.63 15.00
N PRO A 40 -10.67 -4.51 14.04
CA PRO A 40 -9.77 -5.26 13.17
C PRO A 40 -9.51 -4.59 11.81
N PHE A 41 -8.24 -4.61 11.38
CA PHE A 41 -7.82 -4.42 9.99
C PHE A 41 -6.73 -5.44 9.66
N PRO A 42 -6.62 -5.91 8.41
CA PRO A 42 -5.61 -6.89 8.03
C PRO A 42 -4.20 -6.30 8.12
N THR A 43 -3.28 -7.08 8.69
CA THR A 43 -1.85 -6.75 8.81
C THR A 43 -1.00 -7.88 8.19
N PRO A 44 0.18 -7.56 7.65
CA PRO A 44 0.73 -6.20 7.50
C PRO A 44 0.03 -5.40 6.39
N VAL A 45 -0.01 -4.08 6.56
CA VAL A 45 -0.32 -3.11 5.51
C VAL A 45 0.89 -2.99 4.60
N CYS A 46 0.72 -3.24 3.30
CA CYS A 46 1.82 -3.16 2.35
C CYS A 46 1.95 -1.74 1.78
N CYS A 47 3.18 -1.21 1.79
CA CYS A 47 3.53 0.10 1.24
C CYS A 47 4.48 -0.05 0.06
N LEU A 48 4.01 0.30 -1.14
CA LEU A 48 4.81 0.36 -2.35
C LEU A 48 5.48 1.73 -2.43
N ARG A 49 6.81 1.77 -2.53
CA ARG A 49 7.53 3.02 -2.78
C ARG A 49 7.77 3.19 -4.27
N PHE A 50 7.43 4.36 -4.78
CA PHE A 50 7.74 4.77 -6.14
C PHE A 50 8.83 5.84 -6.11
N ALA A 51 9.78 5.76 -7.04
CA ALA A 51 10.86 6.75 -7.10
C ALA A 51 10.35 8.11 -7.59
N SER A 52 9.22 8.14 -8.31
CA SER A 52 8.66 9.36 -8.89
C SER A 52 7.16 9.25 -9.13
N SER A 53 6.49 10.40 -9.17
CA SER A 53 5.08 10.54 -9.57
C SER A 53 4.80 10.00 -10.97
N PHE A 54 5.81 10.00 -11.86
CA PHE A 54 5.72 9.37 -13.18
C PHE A 54 5.56 7.84 -13.12
N GLU A 55 6.41 7.14 -12.35
CA GLU A 55 6.30 5.67 -12.17
C GLU A 55 4.98 5.30 -11.49
N PHE A 56 4.57 6.10 -10.51
CA PHE A 56 3.30 5.93 -9.84
C PHE A 56 2.13 6.04 -10.83
N ALA A 57 2.09 7.11 -11.63
CA ALA A 57 1.04 7.30 -12.63
C ALA A 57 1.04 6.20 -13.71
N ALA A 58 2.21 5.71 -14.11
CA ALA A 58 2.33 4.60 -15.05
C ALA A 58 1.72 3.30 -14.50
N THR A 59 1.75 3.11 -13.18
CA THR A 59 1.18 1.93 -12.50
C THR A 59 -0.34 2.01 -12.33
N LEU A 60 -0.92 3.21 -12.38
CA LEU A 60 -2.34 3.45 -12.15
C LEU A 60 -3.23 3.21 -13.39
N GLU A 61 -2.70 2.74 -14.52
CA GLU A 61 -3.44 2.42 -15.76
C GLU A 61 -4.46 3.49 -16.20
N GLY A 62 -4.17 4.77 -15.94
CA GLY A 62 -5.05 5.90 -16.29
C GLY A 62 -5.96 6.41 -15.18
N ILE A 63 -5.90 5.85 -13.98
CA ILE A 63 -6.54 6.42 -12.77
C ILE A 63 -5.73 7.62 -12.30
N SER A 64 -6.39 8.74 -12.01
CA SER A 64 -5.70 9.91 -11.46
C SER A 64 -5.37 9.69 -9.98
N PRO A 65 -4.17 10.07 -9.50
CA PRO A 65 -3.85 10.11 -8.07
C PRO A 65 -4.88 10.87 -7.22
N ALA A 66 -5.57 11.85 -7.81
CA ALA A 66 -6.61 12.63 -7.17
C ALA A 66 -7.89 11.84 -6.85
N GLU A 67 -8.08 10.68 -7.48
CA GLU A 67 -9.21 9.77 -7.23
C GLU A 67 -8.92 8.79 -6.09
N LEU A 68 -7.67 8.73 -5.62
CA LEU A 68 -7.24 7.86 -4.54
C LEU A 68 -7.37 8.57 -3.18
N TRP A 69 -7.57 7.77 -2.13
CA TRP A 69 -7.56 8.28 -0.77
C TRP A 69 -6.15 8.67 -0.35
N SER A 70 -5.90 9.96 -0.12
CA SER A 70 -4.66 10.42 0.50
C SER A 70 -4.60 9.97 1.97
N ILE A 71 -3.47 9.38 2.34
CA ILE A 71 -3.20 8.92 3.71
C ILE A 71 -2.23 9.90 4.36
N HIS A 72 -2.59 10.39 5.55
CA HIS A 72 -1.73 11.31 6.28
C HIS A 72 -0.45 10.59 6.73
N PRO A 73 0.76 11.18 6.59
CA PRO A 73 2.03 10.53 6.94
C PRO A 73 2.09 10.08 8.41
N ALA A 74 1.38 10.77 9.32
CA ALA A 74 1.26 10.37 10.72
C ALA A 74 0.60 8.98 10.92
N VAL A 75 -0.30 8.57 10.02
CA VAL A 75 -0.92 7.25 10.05
C VAL A 75 0.12 6.18 9.68
N VAL A 76 0.91 6.43 8.63
CA VAL A 76 1.96 5.52 8.19
C VAL A 76 3.06 5.39 9.25
N ALA A 77 3.50 6.50 9.83
CA ALA A 77 4.47 6.50 10.93
C ALA A 77 3.96 5.73 12.16
N ARG A 78 2.63 5.73 12.41
CA ARG A 78 2.01 4.92 13.46
C ARG A 78 2.05 3.43 13.12
N LEU A 79 1.68 3.06 11.89
CA LEU A 79 1.73 1.66 11.42
C LEU A 79 3.16 1.10 11.46
N GLU A 80 4.14 1.90 11.02
CA GLU A 80 5.56 1.56 11.08
C GLU A 80 6.03 1.32 12.53
N ARG A 81 5.68 2.23 13.45
CA ARG A 81 5.98 2.07 14.88
C ARG A 81 5.34 0.85 15.52
N ALA A 82 4.16 0.45 15.05
CA ALA A 82 3.44 -0.71 15.54
C ALA A 82 3.97 -2.03 14.95
N GLY A 83 4.81 -1.98 13.91
CA GLY A 83 5.22 -3.17 13.15
C GLY A 83 4.12 -3.71 12.22
N ASP A 84 3.06 -2.93 11.98
CA ASP A 84 1.93 -3.27 11.13
C ASP A 84 2.16 -2.89 9.66
N LEU A 85 3.31 -2.30 9.33
CA LEU A 85 3.67 -1.83 7.98
C LEU A 85 4.81 -2.66 7.40
N ALA A 86 4.63 -3.10 6.15
CA ALA A 86 5.68 -3.74 5.35
C ALA A 86 5.96 -2.92 4.09
N PHE A 87 7.20 -2.50 3.87
CA PHE A 87 7.60 -1.87 2.61
C PHE A 87 7.87 -2.94 1.56
N VAL A 88 7.31 -2.75 0.37
CA VAL A 88 7.46 -3.63 -0.78
C VAL A 88 8.08 -2.83 -1.93
N THR A 89 9.12 -3.36 -2.54
CA THR A 89 9.74 -2.82 -3.75
C THR A 89 9.24 -3.60 -4.96
N LEU A 90 8.87 -2.89 -6.04
CA LEU A 90 8.41 -3.50 -7.30
C LEU A 90 9.53 -4.22 -8.09
N ASP A 91 10.76 -4.24 -7.57
CA ASP A 91 11.94 -4.87 -8.17
C ASP A 91 11.88 -6.41 -8.22
N ASP A 92 10.90 -7.03 -7.54
CA ASP A 92 10.77 -8.50 -7.44
C ASP A 92 9.85 -9.12 -8.52
N ALA A 93 9.44 -8.34 -9.53
CA ALA A 93 8.68 -8.83 -10.68
C ALA A 93 9.60 -8.96 -11.91
N ASP A 94 10.43 -10.01 -11.93
CA ASP A 94 11.14 -10.50 -13.12
C ASP A 94 10.18 -11.20 -14.11
#